data_AF-A0A1F8SPQ8-F1
#
_entry.id   AF-A0A1F8SPQ8-F1
#
_cell.length_a   1.000
_cell.length_b   1.000
_cell.length_c   1.000
_cell.angle_alpha   90.00
_cell.angle_beta   90.00
_cell.angle_gamma   90.00
#
_symmetry.space_group_name_H-M   'P 1'
#
loop_
_entity.id
_entity.type
_entity.pdbx_description
1 polymer ?
#
loop_
_entity_poly.entity_id
_entity_poly.type
_entity_poly.pdbx_seq_one_letter_code
_entity_poly.pdbx_strand_id
1 'polypeptide(L)'
;MNWDPITTINFVLCVVILALGIWAYAKKKGDVALYIGIAFGLFAVSHLMTLLGLAAGLTIFLITIRLIAYLLVVFALCKILFKK
;
A
#
# COMPACT_ATOMS: atom_id res chain seq x y z
N MET A 1 22.73 2.01 -13.59
CA MET A 1 21.45 1.75 -12.89
C MET A 1 21.80 1.19 -11.52
N ASN A 2 21.79 2.02 -10.48
CA ASN A 2 22.11 1.55 -9.14
C ASN A 2 20.86 0.83 -8.63
N TRP A 3 20.93 -0.50 -8.51
CA TRP A 3 19.84 -1.30 -7.97
C TRP A 3 19.54 -0.80 -6.55
N ASP A 4 18.29 -0.45 -6.27
CA ASP A 4 17.84 -0.04 -4.93
C ASP A 4 17.14 -1.23 -4.25
N PRO A 5 17.85 -1.99 -3.41
CA PRO A 5 17.31 -3.20 -2.81
C PRO A 5 16.17 -2.89 -1.84
N ILE A 6 16.21 -1.72 -1.19
CA ILE A 6 15.22 -1.30 -0.19
C ILE A 6 13.87 -1.09 -0.87
N THR A 7 13.85 -0.26 -1.92
CA THR A 7 12.62 0.02 -2.68
C THR A 7 12.10 -1.24 -3.37
N THR A 8 12.98 -2.11 -3.85
CA THR A 8 12.62 -3.39 -4.49
C THR A 8 11.91 -4.33 -3.51
N ILE A 9 12.49 -4.55 -2.32
CA ILE A 9 11.89 -5.41 -1.30
C ILE A 9 10.55 -4.84 -0.85
N ASN A 10 10.47 -3.53 -0.60
CA ASN A 10 9.23 -2.88 -0.21
C ASN A 10 8.14 -3.03 -1.28
N PHE A 11 8.49 -2.91 -2.57
CA PHE A 11 7.55 -3.14 -3.66
C PHE A 11 7.00 -4.57 -3.64
N VAL A 12 7.87 -5.58 -3.54
CA VAL A 12 7.47 -7.00 -3.49
C VAL A 12 6.54 -7.26 -2.31
N LEU A 13 6.91 -6.80 -1.11
CA LEU A 13 6.09 -6.98 0.08
C LEU A 13 4.73 -6.28 -0.05
N CYS A 14 4.69 -5.07 -0.62
CA CYS A 14 3.43 -4.37 -0.86
C CYS A 14 2.50 -5.14 -1.79
N VAL A 15 3.04 -5.75 -2.86
CA VAL A 15 2.28 -6.59 -3.80
C VAL A 15 1.75 -7.86 -3.10
N VAL A 16 2.58 -8.51 -2.29
CA VAL A 16 2.16 -9.69 -1.50
C VAL A 16 1.04 -9.32 -0.52
N ILE A 17 1.17 -8.21 0.21
CA ILE A 17 0.15 -7.77 1.17
C ILE A 17 -1.14 -7.37 0.46
N LEU A 18 -1.06 -6.71 -0.71
CA LEU A 18 -2.23 -6.42 -1.54
C LEU A 18 -2.96 -7.70 -1.94
N ALA A 19 -2.24 -8.71 -2.45
CA ALA A 19 -2.81 -9.99 -2.83
C ALA A 19 -3.46 -10.71 -1.64
N LEU A 20 -2.80 -10.74 -0.49
CA LEU A 20 -3.34 -11.30 0.76
C LEU A 20 -4.57 -10.53 1.25
N GLY A 21 -4.57 -9.19 1.15
CA GLY A 21 -5.70 -8.35 1.54
C GLY A 21 -6.94 -8.62 0.68
N ILE A 22 -6.77 -8.75 -0.64
CA ILE A 22 -7.84 -9.14 -1.57
C ILE A 22 -8.34 -10.55 -1.24
N TRP A 23 -7.44 -11.50 -1.03
CA TRP A 23 -7.82 -12.88 -0.73
C TRP A 23 -8.55 -13.01 0.62
N ALA A 24 -8.09 -12.31 1.65
CA ALA A 24 -8.72 -12.27 2.96
C ALA A 24 -10.11 -11.63 2.88
N TYR A 25 -10.27 -10.56 2.10
CA TYR A 25 -11.58 -9.96 1.84
C TYR A 25 -12.53 -10.94 1.13
N ALA A 26 -12.05 -11.62 0.09
CA ALA A 26 -12.84 -12.61 -0.64
C ALA A 26 -13.31 -13.76 0.26
N LYS A 27 -12.47 -14.22 1.20
CA LYS A 27 -12.78 -15.37 2.07
C LYS A 27 -13.61 -15.01 3.30
N LYS A 28 -13.34 -13.87 3.95
CA LYS A 28 -13.96 -13.50 5.24
C LYS A 28 -14.93 -12.33 5.16
N LYS A 29 -15.11 -11.69 4.00
CA LYS A 29 -15.92 -10.48 3.78
C LYS A 29 -15.64 -9.35 4.80
N GLY A 30 -14.45 -9.34 5.36
CA GLY A 30 -14.04 -8.35 6.35
C GLY A 30 -13.42 -7.15 5.65
N ASP A 31 -14.14 -6.03 5.63
CA ASP A 31 -13.71 -4.81 4.93
C ASP A 31 -12.34 -4.29 5.38
N VAL A 32 -11.93 -4.59 6.62
CA VAL A 32 -10.64 -4.17 7.18
C VAL A 32 -9.46 -4.68 6.34
N ALA A 33 -9.48 -5.96 5.96
CA ALA A 33 -8.40 -6.55 5.18
C ALA A 33 -8.31 -5.93 3.78
N LEU A 34 -9.44 -5.49 3.23
CA LEU A 34 -9.50 -4.80 1.96
C LEU A 34 -8.89 -3.39 2.06
N TYR A 35 -9.21 -2.62 3.11
CA TYR A 35 -8.61 -1.29 3.32
C TYR A 35 -7.09 -1.36 3.47
N ILE A 36 -6.59 -2.34 4.23
CA ILE A 36 -5.14 -2.58 4.36
C ILE A 36 -4.55 -2.97 3.00
N GLY A 37 -5.19 -3.90 2.28
CA GLY A 37 -4.74 -4.30 0.95
C GLY A 37 -4.63 -3.11 -0.01
N ILE A 38 -5.67 -2.28 -0.11
CA ILE A 38 -5.68 -1.08 -0.96
C ILE A 38 -4.57 -0.10 -0.56
N ALA A 39 -4.34 0.12 0.73
CA ALA A 39 -3.26 0.98 1.20
C ALA A 39 -1.89 0.47 0.73
N PHE A 40 -1.62 -0.82 0.89
CA PHE A 40 -0.38 -1.43 0.40
C PHE A 40 -0.30 -1.43 -1.14
N GLY A 41 -1.43 -1.50 -1.85
CA GLY A 41 -1.48 -1.27 -3.29
C GLY A 41 -1.02 0.14 -3.70
N LEU A 42 -1.48 1.18 -2.99
CA LEU A 42 -1.01 2.56 -3.22
C LEU A 42 0.48 2.71 -2.92
N PHE A 43 0.98 2.06 -1.86
CA PHE A 43 2.42 2.01 -1.60
C PHE A 43 3.16 1.30 -2.73
N ALA A 44 2.67 0.17 -3.24
CA ALA A 44 3.27 -0.56 -4.36
C ALA A 44 3.41 0.34 -5.60
N VAL A 45 2.37 1.11 -5.96
CA VAL A 45 2.44 2.10 -7.04
C VAL A 45 3.55 3.12 -6.78
N SER A 46 3.65 3.63 -5.55
CA SER A 46 4.70 4.60 -5.22
C SER A 46 6.12 4.04 -5.37
N HIS A 47 6.34 2.78 -4.98
CA HIS A 47 7.64 2.12 -5.11
C HIS A 47 7.94 1.77 -6.56
N LEU A 48 6.94 1.35 -7.34
CA LEU A 48 7.10 1.09 -8.76
C LEU A 48 7.55 2.35 -9.51
N MET A 49 6.90 3.49 -9.28
CA MET A 49 7.30 4.77 -9.88
C MET A 49 8.71 5.21 -9.45
N THR A 50 9.13 4.83 -8.24
CA THR A 50 10.50 5.08 -7.76
C THR A 50 11.51 4.20 -8.48
N LEU A 51 11.23 2.90 -8.63
CA LEU A 51 12.08 1.94 -9.35
C LEU A 51 12.20 2.27 -10.84
N LEU A 52 11.15 2.80 -11.44
CA LEU A 52 11.13 3.27 -12.83
C LEU A 52 11.85 4.62 -13.03
N GLY A 53 12.35 5.25 -11.96
CA GLY A 53 13.07 6.52 -12.03
C GLY A 53 12.19 7.76 -12.21
N LEU A 54 10.86 7.65 -12.06
CA LEU A 54 9.92 8.77 -12.22
C LEU A 54 9.70 9.58 -10.93
N ALA A 55 10.37 9.23 -9.83
CA ALA A 55 10.10 9.84 -8.53
C ALA A 55 10.31 11.36 -8.49
N ALA A 56 11.36 11.86 -9.14
CA ALA A 56 11.69 13.28 -9.15
C ALA A 56 10.60 14.12 -9.84
N GLY A 57 10.02 13.64 -10.94
CA GLY A 57 8.96 14.35 -11.67
C GLY A 57 7.59 14.26 -11.00
N LEU A 58 7.36 13.26 -10.15
CA LEU A 58 6.06 12.98 -9.53
C LEU A 58 6.07 13.15 -8.00
N THR A 59 7.01 13.91 -7.44
CA THR A 59 7.20 13.97 -5.98
C THR A 59 5.90 14.32 -5.22
N ILE A 60 5.15 15.33 -5.65
CA ILE A 60 3.88 15.71 -5.02
C ILE A 60 2.87 14.57 -5.10
N PHE A 61 2.71 13.96 -6.28
CA PHE A 61 1.80 12.82 -6.49
C PHE A 61 2.17 11.63 -5.59
N LEU A 62 3.45 11.29 -5.50
CA LEU A 62 3.95 10.20 -4.65
C LEU A 62 3.71 10.46 -3.16
N ILE A 63 3.86 11.71 -2.71
CA ILE A 63 3.54 12.11 -1.33
C ILE A 63 2.03 11.95 -1.08
N THR A 64 1.18 12.44 -1.99
CA THR A 64 -0.27 12.37 -1.85
C THR A 64 -0.77 10.92 -1.74
N ILE A 65 -0.33 10.03 -2.65
CA ILE A 65 -0.77 8.63 -2.59
C ILE A 65 -0.29 7.92 -1.32
N ARG A 66 0.92 8.23 -0.84
CA ARG A 66 1.44 7.67 0.42
C ARG A 66 0.65 8.17 1.62
N LEU A 67 0.30 9.45 1.65
CA LEU A 67 -0.53 10.02 2.71
C LEU A 67 -1.90 9.33 2.77
N ILE A 68 -2.55 9.16 1.62
CA ILE A 68 -3.83 8.44 1.53
C ILE A 68 -3.68 6.99 2.00
N ALA A 69 -2.60 6.32 1.60
CA ALA A 69 -2.30 4.96 2.04
C ALA A 69 -2.16 4.86 3.57
N TYR A 70 -1.41 5.76 4.20
CA TYR A 70 -1.29 5.79 5.66
C TYR A 70 -2.64 6.04 6.34
N LEU A 71 -3.45 6.98 5.83
CA LEU A 71 -4.78 7.26 6.37
C LEU A 71 -5.72 6.05 6.25
N LEU A 72 -5.64 5.29 5.15
CA LEU A 72 -6.40 4.05 4.98
C LEU A 72 -6.01 2.99 6.02
N VAL A 73 -4.71 2.84 6.32
CA VAL A 73 -4.26 1.92 7.38
C VAL A 73 -4.78 2.36 8.74
N VAL A 74 -4.66 3.65 9.07
CA VAL A 74 -5.21 4.21 10.32
C VAL A 74 -6.71 3.94 10.42
N PHE A 75 -7.46 4.24 9.36
CA PHE A 75 -8.89 4.00 9.30
C PHE A 75 -9.25 2.52 9.48
N ALA A 76 -8.50 1.61 8.83
CA ALA A 76 -8.71 0.17 8.97
C ALA A 76 -8.52 -0.29 10.41
N LEU A 77 -7.47 0.20 11.10
CA LEU A 77 -7.21 -0.10 12.50
C LEU A 77 -8.27 0.50 13.44
N CYS A 78 -8.69 1.75 13.20
CA CYS A 78 -9.80 2.35 13.93
C CYS A 78 -11.08 1.51 13.77
N LYS A 79 -11.38 1.03 12.56
CA LYS A 79 -12.54 0.16 12.32
C LYS A 79 -12.46 -1.15 13.09
N ILE A 80 -11.26 -1.72 13.30
CA ILE A 80 -11.09 -2.88 14.18
C ILE A 80 -11.38 -2.50 15.63
N LEU A 81 -10.83 -1.37 16.09
CA LEU A 81 -10.94 -0.94 17.49
C LEU A 81 -12.36 -0.54 17.90
N PHE A 82 -13.12 0.07 16.99
CA PHE A 82 -14.48 0.57 17.25
C PHE A 82 -15.58 -0.43 16.90
N LYS A 83 -15.29 -1.51 16.16
CA LYS A 83 -16.26 -2.57 15.88
C LYS A 83 -16.35 -3.50 17.09
N LYS A 84 -17.18 -3.09 18.06
CA LYS A 84 -17.69 -3.95 19.15
C LYS A 84 -18.54 -5.09 18.59
#